data_AF-A0A1Q3MPB6-F1
#
_entry.id   AF-A0A1Q3MPB6-F1
#
_cell.length_a   1.000
_cell.length_b   1.000
_cell.length_c   1.000
_cell.angle_alpha   90.00
_cell.angle_beta   90.00
_cell.angle_gamma   90.00
#
_symmetry.space_group_name_H-M   'P 1'
#
loop_
_entity.id
_entity.type
_entity.pdbx_description
1 polymer ?
#
loop_
_entity_poly.entity_id
_entity_poly.type
_entity_poly.pdbx_seq_one_letter_code
_entity_poly.pdbx_strand_id
1 'polypeptide(L)' 'MNLMQPTHLLILLVIVVLLFGGSKIPELMKGVGKGIGEFQKGINESKMDNDGKKSDEKEDAKS' A
#
# COMPACT_ATOMS: atom_id res chain seq x y z
N MET A 1 -10.39 -21.98 24.70
CA MET A 1 -9.41 -22.11 23.59
C MET A 1 -9.10 -20.70 23.13
N ASN A 2 -8.01 -20.11 23.62
CA ASN A 2 -7.79 -18.65 23.58
C ASN A 2 -6.73 -18.26 22.53
N LEU A 3 -6.93 -18.69 21.27
CA LEU A 3 -6.00 -18.44 20.17
C LEU A 3 -5.79 -16.96 19.84
N MET A 4 -6.78 -16.12 20.17
CA MET A 4 -6.75 -14.67 19.92
C MET A 4 -5.98 -13.88 21.00
N GLN A 5 -5.25 -14.55 21.90
CA GLN A 5 -4.43 -13.83 22.86
C GLN A 5 -3.22 -13.17 22.18
N PRO A 6 -3.00 -11.86 22.37
CA PRO A 6 -1.88 -11.12 21.78
C PRO A 6 -0.50 -11.76 22.04
N THR A 7 -0.36 -12.47 23.16
CA THR A 7 0.85 -13.19 23.55
C THR A 7 1.24 -14.30 22.57
N HIS A 8 0.27 -15.05 22.04
CA HIS A 8 0.55 -16.10 21.06
C HIS A 8 1.02 -15.50 19.73
N LEU A 9 0.40 -14.39 19.32
CA LEU A 9 0.78 -13.67 18.11
C LEU A 9 2.19 -13.08 18.21
N LEU A 10 2.57 -12.57 19.39
CA LEU A 10 3.90 -12.06 19.66
C LEU A 10 4.96 -13.17 19.59
N ILE A 11 4.69 -14.33 20.18
CA ILE A 11 5.57 -15.51 20.10
C ILE A 11 5.73 -15.98 18.65
N LEU A 12 4.64 -16.05 17.89
CA LEU A 12 4.69 -16.40 16.47
C LEU A 12 5.54 -15.39 15.68
N LEU A 13 5.36 -14.10 15.93
CA LEU A 13 6.15 -13.03 15.29
C LEU A 13 7.64 -13.20 15.59
N VAL A 14 8.00 -13.49 16.84
CA VAL A 14 9.40 -13.75 17.23
C VAL A 14 9.97 -14.94 16.49
N ILE A 15 9.23 -16.05 16.38
CA ILE A 15 9.67 -17.24 15.62
C ILE A 15 9.90 -16.89 14.14
N VAL A 16 8.98 -16.17 13.52
CA VAL A 16 9.11 -15.73 12.12
C VAL A 16 10.34 -14.83 11.96
N VAL A 17 10.57 -13.90 12.88
CA VAL A 17 11.77 -13.03 12.86
C VAL A 17 13.06 -13.83 13.06
N LEU A 18 13.07 -14.89 13.86
CA LEU A 18 14.25 -15.74 14.03
C LEU A 18 14.56 -16.58 12.78
N LEU A 19 13.53 -17.10 12.09
CA LEU A 19 13.70 -17.90 10.87
C LEU A 19 14.12 -17.06 9.66
N PHE A 20 13.49 -15.91 9.47
CA PHE A 20 13.75 -15.04 8.32
C PHE A 20 14.81 -13.98 8.61
N GLY A 21 15.08 -13.67 9.87
CA GLY A 21 15.94 -12.56 10.30
C GLY A 21 15.19 -11.23 10.28
N GLY A 22 15.51 -10.35 11.24
CA GLY A 22 14.89 -9.02 11.35
C GLY A 22 15.08 -8.11 10.12
N SER A 23 16.09 -8.38 9.29
CA SER A 23 16.39 -7.57 8.10
C SER A 23 15.55 -7.94 6.87
N LYS A 24 15.06 -9.19 6.76
CA LYS A 24 14.32 -9.63 5.56
C LYS A 24 12.90 -9.09 5.52
N ILE A 25 12.25 -8.92 6.68
CA ILE A 25 10.88 -8.39 6.72
C ILE A 25 10.82 -6.93 6.18
N PRO A 26 11.67 -5.99 6.62
CA PRO A 26 11.72 -4.64 6.05
C PRO A 26 12.08 -4.61 4.56
N GLU A 27 12.96 -5.50 4.11
CA GLU A 27 13.36 -5.60 2.71
C GLU A 27 12.20 -6.05 1.81
N LEU A 28 11.46 -7.08 2.24
CA LEU A 28 10.26 -7.55 1.57
C LEU A 28 9.14 -6.48 1.59
N MET A 29 8.93 -5.81 2.73
CA MET A 29 7.96 -4.71 2.83
C MET A 29 8.29 -3.54 1.89
N LYS A 30 9.57 -3.19 1.73
CA LYS A 30 9.99 -2.15 0.78
C LYS A 30 9.67 -2.54 -0.67
N GLY A 31 9.91 -3.79 -1.05
CA GLY A 31 9.57 -4.30 -2.39
C GLY A 31 8.06 -4.31 -2.65
N VAL A 32 7.29 -4.87 -1.72
CA VAL A 32 5.83 -4.92 -1.80
C VAL A 32 5.22 -3.53 -1.78
N GLY A 33 5.70 -2.63 -0.91
CA GLY A 33 5.22 -1.26 -0.79
C GLY A 33 5.43 -0.44 -2.07
N LYS A 34 6.59 -0.60 -2.72
CA LYS A 34 6.85 0.01 -4.04
C LYS A 34 5.89 -0.52 -5.09
N GLY A 35 5.72 -1.84 -5.18
CA GLY A 35 4.81 -2.47 -6.14
C GLY A 35 3.35 -2.05 -5.95
N ILE A 36 2.86 -1.99 -4.71
CA ILE A 36 1.51 -1.50 -4.41
C ILE A 36 1.37 -0.02 -4.77
N GLY A 37 2.39 0.81 -4.51
CA GLY A 37 2.40 2.23 -4.87
C GLY A 37 2.33 2.47 -6.38
N GLU A 38 3.16 1.77 -7.15
CA GLU A 38 3.15 1.83 -8.62
C GLU A 38 1.83 1.30 -9.20
N PHE A 39 1.30 0.21 -8.65
CA PHE A 39 0.00 -0.34 -9.04
C PHE A 39 -1.14 0.66 -8.80
N GLN A 40 -1.16 1.31 -7.63
CA GLN A 40 -2.18 2.30 -7.31
C GLN A 40 -2.07 3.54 -8.19
N LYS A 41 -0.84 3.98 -8.51
CA LYS A 41 -0.59 5.08 -9.44
C LYS A 41 -1.11 4.75 -10.85
N GLY A 42 -0.79 3.56 -11.37
CA GLY A 42 -1.26 3.12 -12.69
C GLY A 42 -2.78 2.99 -12.77
N ILE A 43 -3.44 2.53 -11.69
CA ILE A 43 -4.91 2.52 -11.61
C ILE A 43 -5.48 3.94 -11.65
N ASN A 44 -4.88 4.88 -10.92
CA ASN A 44 -5.39 6.25 -10.86
C ASN A 44 -5.20 7.00 -12.18
N GLU A 45 -4.07 6.78 -12.84
CA GLU A 45 -3.77 7.29 -14.18
C GLU A 45 -4.74 6.71 -15.23
N SER A 46 -5.04 5.41 -15.15
CA SER A 46 -6.04 4.75 -16.01
C SER A 46 -7.47 5.27 -15.78
N LYS A 47 -7.79 5.69 -14.55
CA LYS A 47 -9.07 6.34 -14.23
C LYS A 47 -9.13 7.77 -14.76
N MET A 48 -8.05 8.54 -14.63
CA MET A 48 -7.98 9.91 -15.17
C MET A 48 -8.06 9.93 -16.69
N ASP A 49 -7.50 8.94 -17.39
CA ASP A 49 -7.58 8.82 -18.86
C ASP A 49 -9.02 8.54 -19.36
N ASN A 50 -9.88 7.95 -18.50
CA ASN A 50 -11.31 7.75 -18.80
C ASN A 50 -12.22 8.94 -18.40
N ASP A 51 -11.79 9.77 -17.44
CA ASP A 51 -12.57 10.93 -16.95
C ASP A 51 -12.10 12.29 -17.54
N GLY A 52 -11.09 12.29 -18.42
CA GLY A 52 -10.50 13.48 -19.06
C GLY A 52 -11.37 14.21 -20.09
N LYS A 53 -12.67 13.90 -20.23
CA LYS A 53 -13.60 14.64 -21.12
C LYS A 53 -14.59 15.55 -20.40
N LYS A 54 -14.35 15.93 -19.13
CA LYS A 54 -15.28 16.82 -18.43
C LYS A 54 -14.67 17.63 -17.28
N SER A 55 -13.58 18.37 -17.48
CA SER A 55 -13.12 19.33 -16.45
C SER A 55 -12.31 20.53 -16.96
N ASP A 56 -12.45 20.96 -18.22
CA ASP A 56 -11.93 22.25 -18.70
C ASP A 56 -13.08 23.20 -19.06
N GLU A 57 -13.82 23.67 -18.04
CA GLU A 57 -14.69 24.84 -18.20
C GLU A 57 -14.95 25.48 -16.83
N LYS A 58 -13.93 26.17 -16.28
CA LYS A 58 -14.11 27.16 -15.19
C LYS A 58 -12.89 28.02 -14.88
N GLU A 59 -12.27 28.62 -15.89
CA GLU A 59 -11.55 29.89 -15.75
C GLU A 59 -12.04 30.80 -16.89
N ASP A 60 -12.05 32.12 -16.70
CA ASP A 60 -12.59 33.13 -17.63
C ASP A 60 -14.09 33.52 -17.49
N ALA A 61 -14.51 33.94 -16.28
CA ALA A 61 -15.61 34.91 -16.15
C ALA A 61 -15.60 35.64 -14.79
N LYS A 62 -14.54 36.40 -14.47
CA LYS A 62 -14.66 37.61 -13.62
C LYS A 62 -13.39 38.50 -13.67
N SER A 63 -13.26 39.30 -14.72
CA SER A 63 -12.61 40.62 -14.68
C SER A 63 -13.45 41.58 -15.48
#